data_AF-A0A7W1H9V4-F1
#
_entry.id   AF-A0A7W1H9V4-F1
#
_cell.length_a   1.000
_cell.length_b   1.000
_cell.length_c   1.000
_cell.angle_alpha   90.00
_cell.angle_beta   90.00
_cell.angle_gamma   90.00
#
_symmetry.space_group_name_H-M   'P 1'
#
loop_
_entity.id
_entity.type
_entity.pdbx_description
1 polymer ?
#
loop_
_entity_poly.entity_id
_entity_poly.type
_entity_poly.pdbx_seq_one_letter_code
_entity_poly.pdbx_strand_id
1 'polypeptide(L)' 'MCIEIAREAKRQYEAGVPLPQIREIVERKYGQGLEGTPTPRPPTAG' A
#
# COMPACT_ATOMS: atom_id res chain seq x y z
N MET A 1 11.83 -5.50 2.58
CA MET A 1 10.94 -4.35 2.88
C MET A 1 9.79 -4.21 1.89
N CYS A 2 9.99 -3.85 0.61
CA CYS A 2 8.87 -3.66 -0.34
C CYS A 2 8.03 -4.93 -0.60
N ILE A 3 8.66 -6.11 -0.62
CA ILE A 3 7.97 -7.40 -0.79
C ILE A 3 7.03 -7.71 0.39
N GLU A 4 7.40 -7.30 1.61
CA GLU A 4 6.59 -7.55 2.80
C GLU A 4 5.36 -6.62 2.85
N ILE A 5 5.54 -5.36 2.46
CA ILE A 5 4.46 -4.39 2.30
C ILE A 5 3.43 -4.90 1.29
N ALA A 6 3.89 -5.38 0.13
CA ALA A 6 3.01 -5.91 -0.91
C ALA A 6 2.25 -7.17 -0.46
N ARG A 7 2.90 -8.08 0.27
CA ARG A 7 2.23 -9.27 0.83
C ARG A 7 1.18 -8.90 1.87
N GLU A 8 1.46 -7.94 2.74
CA GLU A 8 0.52 -7.49 3.76
C GLU A 8 -0.70 -6.80 3.13
N ALA A 9 -0.47 -5.89 2.18
CA ALA A 9 -1.54 -5.23 1.44
C ALA A 9 -2.43 -6.24 0.70
N LYS A 10 -1.81 -7.25 0.06
CA LYS A 10 -2.54 -8.34 -0.62
C LYS A 10 -3.41 -9.14 0.36
N ARG A 11 -2.86 -9.55 1.51
CA ARG A 11 -3.62 -10.31 2.52
C ARG A 11 -4.84 -9.54 3.04
N GLN A 12 -4.71 -8.24 3.24
CA GLN A 12 -5.83 -7.42 3.70
C GLN A 12 -6.88 -7.18 2.62
N TYR A 13 -6.46 -7.03 1.37
CA TYR A 13 -7.37 -6.96 0.24
C TYR A 13 -8.19 -8.24 0.10
N GLU A 14 -7.54 -9.41 0.21
CA GLU A 14 -8.20 -10.72 0.18
C GLU A 14 -9.13 -10.94 1.39
N ALA A 15 -8.85 -10.30 2.53
CA ALA A 15 -9.73 -10.30 3.70
C ALA A 15 -10.93 -9.34 3.59
N GLY A 16 -11.05 -8.59 2.48
CA GLY A 16 -12.15 -7.65 2.25
C GLY A 16 -11.98 -6.30 2.95
N VAL A 17 -10.76 -5.96 3.39
CA VAL A 17 -10.48 -4.65 4.00
C VAL A 17 -10.54 -3.55 2.92
N PRO A 18 -11.20 -2.41 3.17
CA PRO A 18 -11.22 -1.30 2.23
C PRO A 18 -9.83 -0.77 1.93
N LEU A 19 -9.53 -0.49 0.65
CA LEU A 19 -8.24 0.05 0.21
C LEU A 19 -7.72 1.25 1.04
N PRO A 20 -8.55 2.23 1.46
CA PRO A 20 -8.09 3.31 2.33
C PRO A 20 -7.53 2.82 3.68
N GLN A 21 -8.17 1.83 4.29
CA GLN A 21 -7.72 1.25 5.57
C GLN A 21 -6.43 0.44 5.39
N ILE A 22 -6.31 -0.30 4.28
CA ILE A 22 -5.07 -1.03 3.95
C ILE A 22 -3.90 -0.06 3.86
N ARG A 23 -4.11 1.09 3.19
CA ARG A 23 -3.10 2.14 3.08
C ARG A 23 -2.68 2.66 4.45
N GLU A 24 -3.64 3.00 5.32
CA GLU A 24 -3.34 3.48 6.68
C GLU A 24 -2.56 2.44 7.49
N ILE A 25 -2.91 1.16 7.38
CA ILE A 25 -2.22 0.08 8.11
C ILE A 25 -0.80 -0.10 7.60
N VAL A 26 -0.60 -0.02 6.28
CA VAL A 26 0.73 -0.09 5.66
C VAL A 26 1.57 1.15 6.01
N GLU A 27 1.02 2.36 5.89
CA GLU A 27 1.71 3.61 6.28
C GLU A 27 2.07 3.61 7.76
N ARG A 28 1.19 3.14 8.65
CA ARG A 28 1.49 3.07 10.09
C ARG A 28 2.55 2.03 10.43
N LYS A 29 2.54 0.87 9.76
CA LYS A 29 3.50 -0.23 10.03
C LYS A 29 4.86 -0.01 9.36
N TYR A 30 4.90 0.61 8.18
CA TYR A 30 6.09 0.66 7.32
C TYR A 30 6.46 2.07 6.85
N GLY A 31 5.63 3.08 7.09
CA GLY A 31 5.85 4.45 6.63
C GLY A 31 6.90 5.23 7.42
N GLN A 32 7.27 4.78 8.63
CA GLN A 32 8.43 5.35 9.32
C GLN A 32 9.73 4.86 8.65
N GLY A 33 10.32 5.71 7.82
CA GLY A 33 11.63 5.48 7.19
C GLY A 33 11.61 5.12 5.70
N LEU A 34 10.43 5.10 5.06
CA LEU A 34 10.34 5.08 3.60
C LEU A 34 10.24 6.52 3.10
N GLU A 35 11.29 7.06 2.47
CA GLU A 35 11.11 8.11 1.47
C GLU A 35 10.06 7.57 0.49
N GLY A 36 8.85 8.13 0.55
CA GLY A 36 7.72 7.59 -0.18
C GLY A 36 8.05 7.55 -1.67
N THR A 37 8.23 6.35 -2.22
CA THR A 37 8.26 6.22 -3.68
C THR A 37 6.84 6.53 -4.16
N PRO A 38 6.65 7.58 -4.98
CA PRO A 38 5.32 8.01 -5.39
C PRO A 38 4.59 6.82 -6.00
N THR A 39 3.39 6.52 -5.48
CA THR A 39 2.53 5.51 -6.09
C THR A 39 2.30 5.91 -7.54
N PRO A 40 2.70 5.07 -8.53
CA PRO A 40 2.46 5.39 -9.92
C PRO A 40 0.97 5.63 -10.10
N ARG A 41 0.59 6.86 -10.48
CA ARG A 41 -0.78 7.11 -10.90
C ARG A 41 -1.03 6.24 -12.12
N PRO A 42 -2.20 5.57 -12.24
CA PRO A 42 -2.54 4.87 -13.46
C PRO A 42 -2.38 5.84 -14.63
N PRO A 43 -1.84 5.41 -15.78
CA PRO A 43 -1.71 6.27 -16.95
C PRO A 43 -3.09 6.88 -17.21
N THR A 44 -3.15 8.20 -17.18
CA THR A 44 -4.36 8.91 -17.56
C THR A 44 -4.57 8.59 -19.04
N ALA A 45 -5.56 7.76 -19.35
CA ALA A 45 -5.96 7.52 -20.72
C ALA A 45 -6.48 8.85 -21.28
N GLY A 46 -5.64 9.51 -22.07
CA GLY A 46 -5.93 10.71 -22.84
C GLY A 46 -5.67 10.43 -24.31
#